data_AF-A0AB39XPZ0-F1
#
_entry.id   AF-A0AB39XPZ0-F1
#
_cell.length_a   1.000
_cell.length_b   1.000
_cell.length_c   1.000
_cell.angle_alpha   90.00
_cell.angle_beta   90.00
_cell.angle_gamma   90.00
#
_symmetry.space_group_name_H-M   'P 1'
#
loop_
_entity.id
_entity.type
_entity.pdbx_description
1 polymer ?
#
loop_
_entity_poly.entity_id
_entity_poly.type
_entity_poly.pdbx_seq_one_letter_code
_entity_poly.pdbx_strand_id
1 'polypeptide(L)'
;METYRTGGMTAIAVLNVILGGIGILNGLFLLLGALYLMAELLRLGAFYIPIARLAFCLLILATGVVGLVAGTGIFRLRSWARALSLVYAGLLFLSSALSYLTVPVIATIGSYDMGSISTDGLVRLIIFGAIYVGFPIPYSVLLCVVFYKPAWKAAFARGGTA
;
A
#
# COMPACT_ATOMS: atom_id res chain seq x y z
N MET A 1 2.38 2.83 36.43
CA MET A 1 3.65 2.76 35.66
C MET A 1 3.40 3.40 34.31
N GLU A 2 4.05 4.52 34.01
CA GLU A 2 3.87 5.23 32.74
C GLU A 2 4.39 4.40 31.57
N THR A 3 3.51 4.09 30.63
CA THR A 3 3.87 3.46 29.35
C THR A 3 4.55 4.53 28.49
N TYR A 4 5.85 4.73 28.66
CA TYR A 4 6.58 5.77 27.93
C TYR A 4 6.55 5.50 26.43
N ARG A 5 5.83 6.34 25.70
CA ARG A 5 5.74 6.27 24.24
C ARG A 5 7.02 6.86 23.65
N THR A 6 7.83 6.03 22.99
CA THR A 6 9.08 6.48 22.34
C THR A 6 8.77 7.33 21.11
N GLY A 7 9.64 8.30 20.79
CA GLY A 7 9.51 9.12 19.58
C GLY A 7 9.41 8.28 18.28
N GLY A 8 10.10 7.12 18.24
CA GLY A 8 9.99 6.17 17.14
C GLY A 8 8.60 5.56 16.98
N MET A 9 7.87 5.27 18.07
CA MET A 9 6.49 4.77 18.00
C MET A 9 5.54 5.82 17.41
N THR A 10 5.74 7.09 17.76
CA THR A 10 4.97 8.19 17.18
C THR A 10 5.27 8.36 15.70
N ALA A 11 6.54 8.33 15.30
CA ALA A 11 6.93 8.42 13.88
C ALA A 11 6.32 7.30 13.03
N ILE A 12 6.37 6.04 13.49
CA ILE A 12 5.76 4.92 12.76
C ILE A 12 4.24 5.04 12.70
N ALA A 13 3.60 5.48 13.79
CA ALA A 13 2.15 5.69 13.79
C ALA A 13 1.74 6.74 12.76
N VAL A 14 2.47 7.86 12.69
CA VAL A 14 2.24 8.93 11.71
C VAL A 14 2.46 8.40 10.29
N LEU A 15 3.57 7.69 10.04
CA LEU A 15 3.86 7.12 8.72
C LEU A 15 2.79 6.12 8.29
N ASN A 16 2.31 5.25 9.18
CA ASN A 16 1.22 4.31 8.90
C ASN A 16 -0.07 5.04 8.51
N VAL A 17 -0.41 6.14 9.21
CA VAL A 17 -1.60 6.95 8.89
C VAL A 17 -1.46 7.65 7.55
N ILE A 18 -0.33 8.33 7.31
CA ILE A 18 -0.10 9.08 6.06
C ILE A 18 -0.08 8.14 4.87
N LEU A 19 0.73 7.08 4.93
CA LEU A 19 0.87 6.12 3.84
C LEU A 19 -0.40 5.30 3.64
N GLY A 20 -1.09 4.95 4.74
CA GLY A 20 -2.41 4.31 4.68
C GLY A 20 -3.44 5.21 3.99
N GLY A 21 -3.49 6.50 4.35
CA GLY A 21 -4.37 7.49 3.73
C GLY A 21 -4.08 7.69 2.25
N ILE A 22 -2.81 7.82 1.86
CA ILE A 22 -2.39 7.88 0.45
C ILE A 22 -2.81 6.61 -0.29
N GLY A 23 -2.62 5.44 0.34
CA GLY A 23 -3.05 4.14 -0.21
C GLY A 23 -4.55 4.08 -0.46
N ILE A 24 -5.38 4.62 0.45
CA ILE A 24 -6.84 4.69 0.28
C ILE A 24 -7.20 5.59 -0.90
N LEU A 25 -6.65 6.81 -0.96
CA LEU A 25 -6.91 7.75 -2.05
C LEU A 25 -6.54 7.14 -3.40
N ASN A 26 -5.38 6.48 -3.47
CA ASN A 26 -4.93 5.81 -4.68
C ASN A 26 -5.84 4.63 -5.06
N GLY A 27 -6.19 3.77 -4.10
CA GLY A 27 -7.10 2.65 -4.32
C GLY A 27 -8.47 3.10 -4.83
N LEU A 28 -9.02 4.18 -4.28
CA LEU A 28 -10.28 4.79 -4.75
C LEU A 28 -10.16 5.35 -6.17
N PHE A 29 -9.06 6.03 -6.49
CA PHE A 29 -8.82 6.55 -7.83
C PHE A 29 -8.72 5.43 -8.87
N LEU A 30 -7.97 4.36 -8.56
CA LEU A 30 -7.86 3.19 -9.41
C LEU A 30 -9.21 2.46 -9.59
N LEU A 31 -9.99 2.35 -8.51
CA LEU A 31 -11.34 1.77 -8.55
C LEU A 31 -12.26 2.59 -9.45
N LEU A 32 -12.25 3.92 -9.34
CA LEU A 32 -13.03 4.81 -10.21
C LEU A 32 -12.66 4.60 -11.69
N GLY A 33 -11.37 4.49 -11.99
CA GLY A 33 -10.89 4.18 -13.35
C GLY A 33 -11.32 2.80 -13.85
N ALA A 34 -11.34 1.79 -12.97
CA ALA A 34 -11.84 0.45 -13.31
C ALA A 34 -13.35 0.43 -13.57
N LEU A 35 -14.13 1.15 -12.76
CA LEU A 35 -15.58 1.30 -12.94
C LEU A 35 -15.91 2.06 -14.23
N TYR A 36 -15.17 3.13 -14.53
CA TYR A 36 -15.31 3.85 -15.80
C TYR A 36 -15.06 2.93 -17.00
N LEU A 37 -13.98 2.14 -16.97
CA LEU A 37 -13.68 1.17 -18.02
C LEU A 37 -14.81 0.13 -18.18
N MET A 38 -15.35 -0.39 -17.08
CA MET A 38 -16.48 -1.32 -17.13
C MET A 38 -17.72 -0.70 -17.74
N ALA A 39 -18.04 0.55 -17.39
CA ALA A 39 -19.16 1.29 -17.97
C ALA A 39 -18.98 1.49 -19.47
N GLU A 40 -17.76 1.77 -19.92
CA GLU A 40 -17.46 1.95 -21.34
C GLU A 40 -17.50 0.63 -22.11
N LEU A 41 -16.98 -0.46 -21.54
CA LEU A 41 -17.09 -1.81 -22.13
C LEU A 41 -18.56 -2.23 -22.28
N LEU A 42 -19.38 -1.95 -21.26
CA LEU A 42 -20.82 -2.21 -21.30
C LEU A 42 -21.52 -1.40 -22.42
N ARG A 43 -21.15 -0.11 -22.59
CA ARG A 43 -21.65 0.73 -23.70
C ARG A 43 -21.29 0.18 -25.06
N LEU A 44 -20.11 -0.42 -25.20
CA LEU A 44 -19.64 -1.07 -26.43
C LEU A 44 -20.22 -2.47 -26.64
N GLY A 45 -21.13 -2.93 -25.77
CA GLY A 45 -21.74 -4.26 -25.83
C GLY A 45 -20.80 -5.40 -25.41
N ALA A 46 -19.63 -5.07 -24.86
CA ALA A 46 -18.66 -6.04 -24.36
C ALA A 46 -18.90 -6.31 -22.87
N PHE A 47 -19.49 -7.48 -22.56
CA PHE A 47 -19.67 -7.93 -21.19
C PHE A 47 -18.38 -8.57 -20.64
N TYR A 48 -17.36 -7.75 -20.41
CA TYR A 48 -16.09 -8.17 -19.83
C TYR A 48 -15.84 -7.46 -18.50
N ILE A 49 -15.57 -8.25 -17.46
CA ILE A 49 -15.18 -7.75 -16.14
C ILE A 49 -13.66 -7.86 -16.03
N PRO A 50 -12.92 -6.74 -15.88
CA PRO A 50 -11.47 -6.77 -15.71
C PRO A 50 -11.10 -7.18 -14.27
N ILE A 51 -11.34 -8.46 -13.93
CA ILE A 51 -11.22 -9.02 -12.57
C ILE A 51 -9.84 -8.74 -11.97
N ALA A 52 -8.76 -8.93 -12.74
CA ALA A 52 -7.40 -8.68 -12.26
C ALA A 52 -7.19 -7.21 -11.83
N ARG A 53 -7.75 -6.26 -12.59
CA ARG A 53 -7.65 -4.84 -12.28
C ARG A 53 -8.47 -4.49 -11.04
N LEU A 54 -9.70 -5.00 -10.93
CA LEU A 54 -10.54 -4.82 -9.74
C LEU A 54 -9.88 -5.41 -8.49
N ALA A 55 -9.37 -6.64 -8.57
CA ALA A 55 -8.68 -7.31 -7.47
C ALA A 55 -7.46 -6.49 -7.00
N PHE A 56 -6.69 -5.95 -7.94
CA PHE A 56 -5.56 -5.07 -7.61
C PHE A 56 -6.02 -3.75 -6.96
N CYS A 57 -7.08 -3.10 -7.45
CA CYS A 57 -7.63 -1.89 -6.83
C CYS A 57 -8.08 -2.15 -5.39
N LEU A 58 -8.78 -3.27 -5.17
CA LEU A 58 -9.24 -3.68 -3.85
C LEU A 58 -8.08 -4.04 -2.92
N LEU A 59 -7.02 -4.66 -3.44
CA LEU A 59 -5.80 -4.91 -2.68
C LEU A 59 -5.18 -3.59 -2.20
N ILE A 60 -4.97 -2.61 -3.09
CA ILE A 60 -4.41 -1.30 -2.71
C ILE A 60 -5.29 -0.60 -1.67
N LEU A 61 -6.61 -0.65 -1.84
CA LEU A 61 -7.56 -0.08 -0.90
C LEU A 61 -7.47 -0.77 0.48
N ALA A 62 -7.45 -2.10 0.50
CA ALA A 62 -7.29 -2.88 1.73
C ALA A 62 -5.95 -2.58 2.42
N THR A 63 -4.86 -2.49 1.66
CA THR A 63 -3.53 -2.09 2.16
C THR A 63 -3.60 -0.73 2.85
N GLY A 64 -4.24 0.26 2.22
CA GLY A 64 -4.41 1.59 2.79
C GLY A 64 -5.22 1.60 4.10
N VAL A 65 -6.35 0.88 4.12
CA VAL A 65 -7.21 0.75 5.32
C VAL A 65 -6.44 0.10 6.47
N VAL A 66 -5.74 -1.01 6.21
CA VAL A 66 -4.96 -1.71 7.24
C VAL A 66 -3.85 -0.81 7.78
N GLY A 67 -3.16 -0.05 6.92
CA GLY A 67 -2.17 0.94 7.34
C GLY A 67 -2.74 2.00 8.27
N LEU A 68 -3.89 2.58 7.94
CA LEU A 68 -4.56 3.59 8.75
C LEU A 68 -5.01 3.03 10.10
N VAL A 69 -5.64 1.84 10.11
CA VAL A 69 -6.07 1.18 11.35
C VAL A 69 -4.87 0.80 12.22
N ALA A 70 -3.79 0.27 11.62
CA ALA A 70 -2.55 -0.02 12.33
C ALA A 70 -1.94 1.24 12.96
N GLY A 71 -1.89 2.36 12.22
CA GLY A 71 -1.39 3.64 12.71
C GLY A 71 -2.18 4.16 13.91
N THR A 72 -3.51 4.19 13.82
CA THR A 72 -4.40 4.57 14.94
C THR A 72 -4.28 3.63 16.14
N GLY A 73 -4.10 2.34 15.88
CA GLY A 73 -3.83 1.34 16.91
C GLY A 73 -2.53 1.60 17.68
N ILE A 74 -1.46 2.04 16.98
CA ILE A 74 -0.19 2.42 17.61
C ILE A 74 -0.37 3.68 18.46
N PHE A 75 -1.19 4.64 18.03
CA PHE A 75 -1.54 5.81 18.85
C PHE A 75 -2.16 5.45 20.19
N ARG A 76 -2.97 4.39 20.21
CA ARG A 76 -3.65 3.90 21.41
C ARG A 76 -2.92 2.74 22.08
N LEU A 77 -1.68 2.44 21.67
CA LEU A 77 -0.85 1.32 22.18
C LEU A 77 -1.60 -0.03 22.26
N ARG A 78 -2.52 -0.28 21.33
CA ARG A 78 -3.33 -1.51 21.33
C ARG A 78 -2.48 -2.71 20.94
N SER A 79 -2.69 -3.84 21.63
CA SER A 79 -1.95 -5.09 21.39
C SER A 79 -2.07 -5.60 19.94
N TRP A 80 -3.24 -5.40 19.31
CA TRP A 80 -3.49 -5.77 17.91
C TRP A 80 -2.78 -4.88 16.88
N ALA A 81 -2.34 -3.67 17.25
CA ALA A 81 -1.72 -2.72 16.31
C ALA A 81 -0.41 -3.24 15.72
N ARG A 82 0.32 -4.04 16.51
CA ARG A 82 1.54 -4.72 16.07
C ARG A 82 1.24 -5.78 15.01
N ALA A 83 0.23 -6.60 15.23
CA ALA A 83 -0.17 -7.62 14.26
C ALA A 83 -0.62 -6.96 12.94
N LEU A 84 -1.45 -5.92 13.02
CA LEU A 84 -1.90 -5.19 11.84
C LEU A 84 -0.76 -4.46 11.12
N SER A 85 0.26 -3.96 11.82
CA SER A 85 1.43 -3.34 11.18
C SER A 85 2.27 -4.35 10.38
N LEU A 86 2.33 -5.60 10.85
CA LEU A 86 3.00 -6.69 10.11
C LEU A 86 2.15 -7.15 8.91
N VAL A 87 0.82 -7.23 9.07
CA VAL A 87 -0.10 -7.48 7.96
C VAL A 87 0.03 -6.37 6.91
N TYR A 88 0.10 -5.11 7.34
CA TYR A 88 0.33 -3.97 6.46
C TYR A 88 1.66 -4.10 5.69
N ALA A 89 2.74 -4.49 6.36
CA ALA A 89 4.03 -4.74 5.70
C ALA A 89 3.93 -5.83 4.63
N GLY A 90 3.26 -6.95 4.93
CA GLY A 90 3.02 -8.02 3.96
C GLY A 90 2.18 -7.57 2.77
N LEU A 91 1.13 -6.79 3.01
CA LEU A 91 0.27 -6.22 1.98
C LEU A 91 1.03 -5.22 1.09
N LEU A 92 1.89 -4.39 1.66
CA LEU A 92 2.78 -3.50 0.91
C LEU A 92 3.70 -4.30 -0.01
N PHE A 93 4.35 -5.34 0.51
CA PHE A 93 5.21 -6.20 -0.29
C PHE A 93 4.46 -6.88 -1.44
N LEU A 94 3.29 -7.46 -1.15
CA LEU A 94 2.44 -8.10 -2.15
C LEU A 94 1.97 -7.09 -3.22
N SER A 95 1.57 -5.90 -2.79
CA SER A 95 1.16 -4.83 -3.70
C SER A 95 2.31 -4.36 -4.59
N SER A 96 3.54 -4.28 -4.08
CA SER A 96 4.73 -3.94 -4.87
C SER A 96 5.10 -5.05 -5.85
N ALA A 97 5.03 -6.32 -5.44
CA ALA A 97 5.31 -7.45 -6.33
C ALA A 97 4.31 -7.47 -7.51
N LEU A 98 3.01 -7.28 -7.24
CA LEU A 98 1.99 -7.22 -8.28
C LEU A 98 2.10 -5.96 -9.13
N SER A 99 2.48 -4.82 -8.53
CA SER A 99 2.76 -3.58 -9.27
C SER A 99 3.94 -3.77 -10.22
N TYR A 100 5.01 -4.44 -9.80
CA TYR A 100 6.16 -4.72 -10.66
C TYR A 100 5.78 -5.56 -11.89
N LEU A 101 4.82 -6.49 -11.75
CA LEU A 101 4.31 -7.30 -12.86
C LEU A 101 3.34 -6.51 -13.76
N THR A 102 2.60 -5.54 -13.22
CA THR A 102 1.55 -4.82 -13.96
C THR A 102 2.01 -3.49 -14.56
N VAL A 103 3.00 -2.81 -13.97
CA VAL A 103 3.56 -1.54 -14.45
C VAL A 103 4.14 -1.66 -15.87
N PRO A 104 4.88 -2.72 -16.26
CA PRO A 104 5.33 -2.91 -17.64
C PRO A 104 4.16 -3.11 -18.61
N VAL A 105 3.08 -3.79 -18.18
CA VAL A 105 1.89 -4.03 -19.00
C VAL A 105 1.13 -2.72 -19.23
N ILE A 106 1.01 -1.86 -18.21
CA ILE A 106 0.36 -0.55 -18.34
C ILE A 106 1.21 0.41 -19.19
N ALA A 107 2.55 0.37 -19.05
CA ALA A 107 3.46 1.17 -19.85
C ALA A 107 3.45 0.75 -21.34
N THR A 108 3.28 -0.55 -21.63
CA THR A 108 3.27 -1.08 -23.00
C THR A 108 1.94 -0.93 -23.72
N ILE A 109 0.82 -0.73 -23.02
CA ILE A 109 -0.50 -0.44 -23.63
C ILE A 109 -0.50 0.92 -24.38
N GLY A 110 0.41 1.83 -24.06
CA GLY A 110 0.55 3.13 -24.73
C GLY A 110 1.65 3.20 -25.81
N SER A 111 2.61 2.28 -25.80
CA SER A 111 3.74 2.29 -26.74
C SER A 111 3.81 0.94 -27.47
N TYR A 112 3.28 0.92 -28.70
CA TYR A 112 3.37 -0.20 -29.63
C TYR A 112 4.80 -0.53 -30.10
N ASP A 113 5.84 0.04 -29.47
CA ASP A 113 7.22 -0.28 -29.80
C ASP A 113 8.12 -0.16 -28.57
N MET A 114 8.67 -1.29 -28.09
CA MET A 114 9.68 -1.30 -27.03
C MET A 114 11.01 -0.65 -27.48
N GLY A 115 11.16 -0.37 -28.78
CA GLY A 115 12.32 0.28 -29.37
C GLY A 115 12.38 1.81 -29.20
N SER A 116 11.27 2.48 -28.84
CA SER A 116 11.26 3.94 -28.66
C SER A 116 10.33 4.38 -27.52
N ILE A 117 10.71 4.10 -26.28
CA ILE A 117 10.11 4.81 -25.14
C ILE A 117 10.52 6.29 -25.27
N SER A 118 9.57 7.17 -25.49
CA SER A 118 9.80 8.62 -25.43
C SER A 118 10.25 9.00 -24.01
N THR A 119 11.01 10.09 -23.88
CA THR A 119 11.51 10.57 -22.58
C THR A 119 10.38 10.74 -21.55
N ASP A 120 9.17 11.13 -21.99
CA ASP A 120 7.98 11.24 -21.14
C ASP A 120 7.47 9.87 -20.63
N GLY A 121 7.46 8.84 -21.49
CA GLY A 121 7.11 7.47 -21.10
C GLY A 121 8.10 6.88 -20.10
N LEU A 122 9.40 7.19 -20.26
CA LEU A 122 10.45 6.75 -19.34
C LEU A 122 10.33 7.43 -17.97
N VAL A 123 10.06 8.74 -17.94
CA VAL A 123 9.85 9.50 -16.70
C VAL A 123 8.63 8.98 -15.96
N ARG A 124 7.51 8.72 -16.65
CA ARG A 124 6.33 8.09 -16.03
C ARG A 124 6.69 6.72 -15.46
N LEU A 125 7.37 5.85 -16.20
CA LEU A 125 7.76 4.53 -15.72
C LEU A 125 8.63 4.60 -14.46
N ILE A 126 9.59 5.53 -14.40
CA ILE A 126 10.43 5.74 -13.21
C ILE A 126 9.60 6.21 -12.02
N ILE A 127 8.72 7.19 -12.21
CA ILE A 127 7.85 7.71 -11.14
C ILE A 127 6.93 6.59 -10.61
N PHE A 128 6.31 5.83 -11.51
CA PHE A 128 5.48 4.68 -11.13
C PHE A 128 6.29 3.60 -10.41
N GLY A 129 7.48 3.26 -10.92
CA GLY A 129 8.38 2.31 -10.26
C GLY A 129 8.78 2.77 -8.86
N ALA A 130 9.12 4.05 -8.69
CA ALA A 130 9.48 4.62 -7.39
C ALA A 130 8.31 4.59 -6.40
N ILE A 131 7.11 4.98 -6.81
CA ILE A 131 5.94 5.09 -5.93
C ILE A 131 5.40 3.70 -5.55
N TYR A 132 5.30 2.78 -6.50
CA TYR A 132 4.63 1.50 -6.30
C TYR A 132 5.57 0.36 -5.89
N VAL A 133 6.88 0.50 -6.12
CA VAL A 133 7.87 -0.55 -5.82
C VAL A 133 8.98 0.00 -4.93
N GLY A 134 9.60 1.12 -5.32
CA GLY A 134 10.77 1.67 -4.62
C GLY A 134 10.48 2.14 -3.19
N PHE A 135 9.33 2.77 -2.95
CA PHE A 135 8.97 3.30 -1.64
C PHE A 135 8.31 2.28 -0.69
N PRO A 136 7.38 1.41 -1.14
CA PRO A 136 6.71 0.48 -0.22
C PRO A 136 7.63 -0.65 0.28
N ILE A 137 8.63 -1.07 -0.51
CA ILE A 137 9.55 -2.15 -0.12
C ILE A 137 10.40 -1.76 1.12
N PRO A 138 11.16 -0.65 1.12
CA PRO A 138 11.93 -0.23 2.30
C PRO A 138 11.05 -0.03 3.53
N TYR A 139 9.84 0.51 3.35
CA TYR A 139 8.92 0.72 4.46
C TYR A 139 8.39 -0.59 5.04
N SER A 140 8.07 -1.58 4.19
CA SER A 140 7.68 -2.93 4.64
C SER A 140 8.81 -3.61 5.44
N VAL A 141 10.05 -3.47 4.98
CA VAL A 141 11.24 -3.99 5.69
C VAL A 141 11.43 -3.29 7.03
N LEU A 142 11.27 -1.97 7.07
CA LEU A 142 11.36 -1.19 8.31
C LEU A 142 10.32 -1.66 9.34
N LEU A 143 9.05 -1.84 8.92
CA LEU A 143 7.99 -2.34 9.79
C LEU A 143 8.33 -3.73 10.34
N CYS A 144 8.79 -4.65 9.49
CA CYS A 144 9.24 -5.96 9.93
C CYS A 144 10.36 -5.84 10.99
N VAL A 145 11.45 -5.14 10.68
CA VAL A 145 12.60 -5.00 11.59
C VAL A 145 12.17 -4.41 12.94
N VAL A 146 11.36 -3.36 12.94
CA VAL A 146 10.96 -2.68 14.18
C VAL A 146 10.04 -3.57 15.03
N PHE A 147 9.03 -4.20 14.42
CA PHE A 147 8.06 -5.01 15.16
C PHE A 147 8.54 -6.43 15.50
N TYR A 148 9.67 -6.89 14.94
CA TYR A 148 10.37 -8.09 15.39
C TYR A 148 11.29 -7.85 16.59
N LYS A 149 11.72 -6.60 16.87
CA LYS A 149 12.59 -6.30 18.02
C LYS A 149 11.88 -6.52 19.37
N PRO A 150 12.55 -7.15 20.36
CA PRO A 150 11.95 -7.52 21.65
C PRO A 150 11.45 -6.32 22.47
N ALA A 151 12.13 -5.18 22.39
CA ALA A 151 11.73 -3.94 23.06
C ALA A 151 10.32 -3.47 22.65
N TRP A 152 9.97 -3.63 21.38
CA TRP A 152 8.65 -3.24 20.86
C TRP A 152 7.59 -4.28 21.21
N LYS A 153 7.94 -5.58 21.22
CA LYS A 153 7.03 -6.63 21.71
C LYS A 153 6.57 -6.36 23.14
N ALA A 154 7.49 -5.96 24.00
CA ALA A 154 7.20 -5.64 25.41
C ALA A 154 6.32 -4.39 25.57
N ALA A 155 6.53 -3.35 24.74
CA ALA A 155 5.73 -2.12 24.78
C ALA A 155 4.24 -2.38 24.48
N PHE A 156 3.93 -3.18 23.46
CA PHE A 156 2.54 -3.51 23.10
C PHE A 156 1.88 -4.56 24.00
N ALA A 157 2.66 -5.39 24.71
CA ALA A 157 2.13 -6.32 25.71
C ALA A 157 1.64 -5.59 26.97
N ARG A 158 2.31 -4.51 27.38
CA ARG A 158 1.95 -3.69 28.55
C ARG A 158 0.80 -2.71 28.29
N GLY A 159 0.54 -2.34 27.03
CA GLY A 159 -0.57 -1.47 26.65
C GLY A 159 -1.95 -2.13 26.72
N GLY A 160 -2.03 -3.44 26.91
CA GLY A 160 -3.28 -4.21 27.03
C GLY A 160 -3.86 -4.34 28.44
N THR A 161 -3.19 -3.81 29.46
CA THR A 161 -3.61 -3.91 30.87
C THR A 161 -4.19 -2.61 31.42
N ALA A 162 -4.67 -1.70 30.54
CA ALA A 162 -5.29 -0.43 30.90
C ALA A 162 -6.72 -0.36 30.36
#